data_AF-A0A382ETB2-F1
#
_entry.id   AF-A0A382ETB2-F1
#
_cell.length_a   1.000
_cell.length_b   1.000
_cell.length_c   1.000
_cell.angle_alpha   90.00
_cell.angle_beta   90.00
_cell.angle_gamma   90.00
#
_symmetry.space_group_name_H-M   'P 1'
#
loop_
_entity.id
_entity.type
_entity.pdbx_description
1 polymer ?
#
loop_
_entity_poly.entity_id
_entity_poly.type
_entity_poly.pdbx_seq_one_letter_code
_entity_poly.pdbx_strand_id
1 'polypeptide(L)'
;FASELLPEVYNDYLIKEDKTGIFEPIRLPSSEDQMMIRIKEVKERELLLLDTLNEYYAQLYQELSVPYGEWRRANRQNAITYEDLKRSAKKRQILGAVALIGGLMVESDSNTGRYASRSLMMGGVQAVQTSFAKAAEAKIYRNTMEEGASVLNATAEGLVIEVEGQTLRLSGNAQEMFSGWKQLLAQIYSEETGLDIPKASSE
;
A
#
# COMPACT_ATOMS: atom_id res chain seq x y z
N PHE A 1 31.19 -4.34 -3.68
CA PHE A 1 30.97 -2.91 -3.42
C PHE A 1 31.81 -2.02 -4.34
N ALA A 2 33.08 -1.73 -4.03
CA ALA A 2 33.82 -0.70 -4.78
C ALA A 2 34.11 -1.08 -6.25
N SER A 3 34.38 -2.36 -6.53
CA SER A 3 34.49 -2.91 -7.89
C SER A 3 33.15 -2.97 -8.65
N GLU A 4 32.02 -2.92 -7.94
CA GLU A 4 30.69 -2.87 -8.54
C GLU A 4 30.28 -1.43 -8.88
N LEU A 5 30.76 -0.46 -8.09
CA LEU A 5 30.54 0.97 -8.31
C LEU A 5 31.44 1.56 -9.39
N LEU A 6 32.71 1.17 -9.42
CA LEU A 6 33.72 1.71 -10.34
C LEU A 6 34.60 0.57 -10.90
N PRO A 7 34.03 -0.30 -11.76
CA PRO A 7 34.73 -1.49 -12.26
C PRO A 7 36.02 -1.15 -13.02
N GLU A 8 36.06 -0.05 -13.78
CA GLU A 8 37.25 0.34 -14.54
C GLU A 8 38.45 0.73 -13.66
N VAL A 9 38.19 1.25 -12.46
CA VAL A 9 39.24 1.65 -11.51
C VAL A 9 39.85 0.43 -10.82
N TYR A 10 39.06 -0.63 -10.62
CA TYR A 10 39.46 -1.79 -9.82
C TYR A 10 40.09 -2.92 -10.61
N ASN A 11 40.05 -2.89 -11.94
CA ASN A 11 40.70 -3.89 -12.79
C ASN A 11 42.22 -4.00 -12.53
N ASP A 12 42.84 -2.93 -12.03
CA ASP A 12 44.28 -2.90 -11.67
C ASP A 12 44.58 -3.43 -10.26
N TYR A 13 43.55 -3.60 -9.42
CA TYR A 13 43.68 -4.01 -8.02
C TYR A 13 43.09 -5.39 -7.75
N LEU A 14 42.05 -5.78 -8.49
CA LEU A 14 41.29 -7.00 -8.29
C LEU A 14 41.11 -7.74 -9.61
N ILE A 15 41.37 -9.05 -9.61
CA ILE A 15 40.97 -9.93 -10.72
C ILE A 15 39.76 -10.73 -10.26
N LYS A 16 38.79 -10.91 -11.16
CA LYS A 16 37.66 -11.80 -10.90
C LYS A 16 38.00 -13.17 -11.48
N GLU A 17 37.93 -14.21 -10.66
CA GLU A 17 38.11 -15.57 -11.15
C GLU A 17 36.86 -16.03 -11.91
N ASP A 18 36.99 -16.34 -13.20
CA ASP A 18 35.87 -16.58 -14.11
C ASP A 18 34.96 -17.75 -13.71
N LYS A 19 35.50 -18.77 -13.03
CA LYS A 19 34.76 -19.99 -12.67
C LYS A 19 33.99 -19.87 -11.36
N THR A 20 34.53 -19.15 -10.40
CA THR A 20 33.98 -19.04 -9.03
C THR A 20 33.30 -17.68 -8.80
N GLY A 21 33.64 -16.67 -9.61
CA GLY A 21 33.19 -15.29 -9.45
C GLY A 21 33.83 -14.57 -8.26
N ILE A 22 34.81 -15.19 -7.59
CA ILE A 22 35.51 -14.63 -6.44
C ILE A 22 36.54 -13.60 -6.93
N PHE A 23 36.64 -12.48 -6.22
CA PHE A 23 37.67 -11.47 -6.50
C PHE A 23 38.95 -11.76 -5.72
N GLU A 24 40.09 -11.75 -6.40
CA GLU A 24 41.42 -11.89 -5.81
C GLU A 24 42.21 -10.57 -5.89
N PRO A 25 42.92 -10.18 -4.82
CA PRO A 25 43.75 -8.99 -4.83
C PRO A 25 45.05 -9.22 -5.59
N ILE A 26 45.26 -8.43 -6.65
CA ILE A 26 46.49 -8.45 -7.47
C ILE A 26 47.51 -7.45 -6.90
N ARG A 27 47.02 -6.35 -6.33
CA ARG A 27 47.84 -5.27 -5.78
C ARG A 27 47.12 -4.61 -4.62
N LEU A 28 47.88 -4.23 -3.59
CA LEU A 28 47.38 -3.38 -2.52
C LEU A 28 47.61 -1.91 -2.88
N PRO A 29 46.58 -1.07 -2.79
CA PRO A 29 46.75 0.37 -2.91
C PRO A 29 47.60 0.92 -1.76
N SER A 30 48.27 2.04 -2.02
CA SER A 30 48.97 2.82 -0.99
C SER A 30 47.97 3.35 0.04
N SER A 31 48.41 3.56 1.27
CA SER A 31 47.62 4.25 2.30
C SER A 31 47.26 5.69 1.93
N GLU A 32 47.98 6.31 0.99
CA GLU A 32 47.73 7.67 0.48
C GLU A 32 47.12 7.68 -0.92
N ASP A 33 46.60 6.54 -1.40
CA ASP A 33 45.93 6.47 -2.69
C ASP A 33 44.63 7.28 -2.66
N GLN A 34 44.60 8.38 -3.42
CA GLN A 34 43.47 9.31 -3.48
C GLN A 34 42.16 8.64 -3.90
N MET A 35 42.21 7.61 -4.75
CA MET A 35 41.00 6.88 -5.15
C MET A 35 40.46 6.04 -3.99
N MET A 36 41.34 5.41 -3.21
CA MET A 36 40.92 4.64 -2.03
C MET A 36 40.34 5.51 -0.94
N ILE A 37 40.89 6.72 -0.74
CA ILE A 37 40.34 7.72 0.18
C ILE A 37 38.90 8.07 -0.22
N ARG A 38 38.67 8.43 -1.50
CA ARG A 38 37.33 8.77 -2.02
C ARG A 38 36.33 7.62 -1.88
N ILE A 39 36.76 6.39 -2.14
CA ILE A 39 35.87 5.22 -2.04
C ILE A 39 35.51 4.92 -0.60
N LYS A 40 36.46 5.12 0.32
CA LYS A 40 36.19 4.97 1.75
C LYS A 40 35.15 6.01 2.20
N GLU A 41 35.26 7.25 1.74
CA GLU A 41 34.26 8.30 2.01
C GLU A 41 32.88 7.95 1.43
N VAL A 42 32.83 7.45 0.19
CA VAL A 42 31.57 6.98 -0.45
C VAL A 42 30.94 5.85 0.38
N LYS A 43 31.75 4.89 0.84
CA LYS A 43 31.27 3.77 1.66
C LYS A 43 30.76 4.23 3.03
N GLU A 44 31.47 5.14 3.68
CA GLU A 44 31.05 5.69 4.97
C GLU A 44 29.70 6.42 4.85
N ARG A 45 29.46 7.11 3.73
CA ARG A 45 28.18 7.76 3.43
C ARG A 45 27.06 6.78 3.10
N GLU A 46 27.35 5.71 2.37
CA GLU A 46 26.37 4.63 2.14
C GLU A 46 25.95 3.98 3.47
N LEU A 47 26.88 3.77 4.39
CA LEU A 47 26.57 3.23 5.72
C LEU A 47 25.68 4.20 6.51
N LEU A 48 25.98 5.50 6.51
CA LEU A 48 25.11 6.52 7.13
C LEU A 48 23.71 6.55 6.51
N LEU A 49 23.61 6.36 5.19
CA LEU A 49 22.32 6.22 4.51
C LEU A 49 21.55 4.99 5.00
N LEU A 50 22.21 3.83 5.09
CA LEU A 50 21.58 2.60 5.59
C LEU A 50 21.12 2.75 7.04
N ASP A 51 21.89 3.42 7.88
CA ASP A 51 21.53 3.70 9.27
C ASP A 51 20.31 4.63 9.33
N THR A 52 20.28 5.69 8.52
CA THR A 52 19.13 6.59 8.40
C THR A 52 17.87 5.85 7.92
N LEU A 53 18.01 4.94 6.94
CA LEU A 53 16.91 4.11 6.47
C LEU A 53 16.40 3.17 7.56
N ASN A 54 17.30 2.54 8.30
CA ASN A 54 16.92 1.65 9.41
C ASN A 54 16.15 2.42 10.49
N GLU A 55 16.60 3.62 10.84
CA GLU A 55 15.91 4.49 11.79
C GLU A 55 14.53 4.91 11.27
N TYR A 56 14.42 5.28 9.99
CA TYR A 56 13.14 5.57 9.35
C TYR A 56 12.19 4.38 9.36
N TYR A 57 12.64 3.20 8.93
CA TYR A 57 11.80 2.00 8.94
C TYR A 57 11.34 1.64 10.35
N ALA A 58 12.21 1.84 11.36
CA ALA A 58 11.86 1.63 12.75
C ALA A 58 10.79 2.63 13.22
N GLN A 59 10.92 3.92 12.89
CA GLN A 59 9.95 4.95 13.24
C GLN A 59 8.61 4.73 12.52
N LEU A 60 8.63 4.50 11.21
CA LEU A 60 7.46 4.16 10.41
C LEU A 60 6.72 2.96 11.00
N TYR A 61 7.46 1.90 11.37
CA TYR A 61 6.88 0.72 11.99
C TYR A 61 6.27 1.04 13.36
N GLN A 62 6.95 1.81 14.21
CA GLN A 62 6.42 2.21 15.51
C GLN A 62 5.13 3.04 15.38
N GLU A 63 5.10 4.00 14.47
CA GLU A 63 3.97 4.91 14.29
C GLU A 63 2.78 4.23 13.58
N LEU A 64 3.03 3.38 12.58
CA LEU A 64 1.95 2.77 11.79
C LEU A 64 1.50 1.40 12.30
N SER A 65 2.30 0.65 13.06
CA SER A 65 1.97 -0.74 13.44
C SER A 65 0.62 -0.86 14.15
N VAL A 66 0.37 0.03 15.12
CA VAL A 66 -0.89 0.07 15.87
C VAL A 66 -2.06 0.52 15.00
N PRO A 67 -2.07 1.72 14.40
CA PRO A 67 -3.21 2.19 13.61
C PRO A 67 -3.49 1.31 12.38
N TYR A 68 -2.46 0.76 11.72
CA TYR A 68 -2.66 -0.22 10.64
C TYR A 68 -3.28 -1.52 11.15
N GLY A 69 -2.81 -2.02 12.31
CA GLY A 69 -3.35 -3.22 12.95
C GLY A 69 -4.82 -3.07 13.33
N GLU A 70 -5.18 -1.92 13.89
CA GLU A 70 -6.55 -1.56 14.25
C GLU A 70 -7.44 -1.38 13.01
N TRP A 71 -6.98 -0.60 12.02
CA TRP A 71 -7.67 -0.46 10.74
C TRP A 71 -7.94 -1.82 10.12
N ARG A 72 -6.92 -2.68 9.98
CA ARG A 72 -7.08 -4.01 9.36
C ARG A 72 -8.11 -4.88 10.10
N ARG A 73 -8.10 -4.85 11.44
CA ARG A 73 -9.05 -5.62 12.26
C ARG A 73 -10.48 -5.09 12.09
N ALA A 74 -10.67 -3.78 12.17
CA ALA A 74 -11.97 -3.14 11.99
C ALA A 74 -12.50 -3.33 10.57
N ASN A 75 -11.65 -3.13 9.57
CA ASN A 75 -11.98 -3.26 8.15
C ASN A 75 -12.42 -4.68 7.79
N ARG A 76 -11.77 -5.70 8.38
CA ARG A 76 -12.20 -7.10 8.21
C ARG A 76 -13.62 -7.32 8.72
N GLN A 77 -13.96 -6.83 9.91
CA GLN A 77 -15.29 -6.99 10.47
C GLN A 77 -16.33 -6.23 9.64
N ASN A 78 -16.03 -4.99 9.27
CA ASN A 78 -16.91 -4.16 8.44
C ASN A 78 -17.15 -4.77 7.06
N ALA A 79 -16.14 -5.37 6.43
CA ALA A 79 -16.27 -6.04 5.14
C ALA A 79 -17.19 -7.27 5.20
N ILE A 80 -17.07 -8.08 6.26
CA ILE A 80 -17.97 -9.23 6.49
C ILE A 80 -19.41 -8.74 6.65
N THR A 81 -19.63 -7.76 7.52
CA THR A 81 -20.97 -7.19 7.76
C THR A 81 -21.56 -6.55 6.51
N TYR A 82 -20.75 -5.83 5.72
CA TYR A 82 -21.15 -5.27 4.43
C TYR A 82 -21.67 -6.35 3.47
N GLU A 83 -20.90 -7.43 3.28
CA GLU A 83 -21.29 -8.52 2.39
C GLU A 83 -22.54 -9.27 2.88
N ASP A 84 -22.68 -9.48 4.19
CA ASP A 84 -23.86 -10.12 4.77
C ASP A 84 -25.13 -9.28 4.60
N LEU A 85 -25.04 -7.97 4.82
CA LEU A 85 -26.14 -7.03 4.62
C LEU A 85 -26.54 -6.95 3.14
N LYS A 86 -25.56 -6.82 2.24
CA LYS A 86 -25.77 -6.79 0.79
C LYS A 86 -26.42 -8.08 0.27
N ARG A 87 -25.92 -9.24 0.72
CA ARG A 87 -26.50 -10.56 0.38
C ARG A 87 -27.92 -10.69 0.90
N SER A 88 -28.17 -10.26 2.14
CA SER A 88 -29.49 -10.29 2.76
C SER A 88 -30.48 -9.37 2.03
N ALA A 89 -30.06 -8.17 1.64
CA ALA A 89 -30.84 -7.26 0.82
C ALA A 89 -31.24 -7.93 -0.51
N LYS A 90 -30.27 -8.49 -1.25
CA LYS A 90 -30.53 -9.18 -2.52
C LYS A 90 -31.52 -10.34 -2.38
N LYS A 91 -31.34 -11.18 -1.35
CA LYS A 91 -32.28 -12.29 -1.07
C LYS A 91 -33.69 -11.79 -0.83
N ARG A 92 -33.85 -10.74 -0.02
CA ARG A 92 -35.16 -10.16 0.30
C ARG A 92 -35.81 -9.46 -0.89
N GLN A 93 -35.03 -8.79 -1.73
CA GLN A 93 -35.52 -8.20 -2.96
C GLN A 93 -36.07 -9.27 -3.91
N ILE A 94 -35.32 -10.37 -4.11
CA ILE A 94 -35.77 -11.51 -4.94
C ILE A 94 -37.02 -12.15 -4.33
N LEU A 95 -37.00 -12.46 -3.03
CA LEU A 95 -38.14 -13.04 -2.33
C LEU A 95 -39.38 -12.14 -2.45
N GLY A 96 -39.19 -10.83 -2.29
CA GLY A 96 -40.26 -9.85 -2.42
C GLY A 96 -40.86 -9.82 -3.83
N ALA A 97 -40.02 -9.78 -4.86
CA ALA A 97 -40.46 -9.84 -6.26
C ALA A 97 -41.22 -11.14 -6.57
N VAL A 98 -40.71 -12.30 -6.13
CA VAL A 98 -41.39 -13.59 -6.30
C VAL A 98 -42.73 -13.61 -5.58
N ALA A 99 -42.83 -13.10 -4.34
CA ALA A 99 -44.08 -13.04 -3.60
C ALA A 99 -45.12 -12.12 -4.25
N LEU A 100 -44.69 -10.96 -4.79
CA LEU A 100 -45.56 -10.07 -5.56
C LEU A 100 -46.12 -10.76 -6.81
N ILE A 101 -45.26 -11.42 -7.60
CA ILE A 101 -45.68 -12.17 -8.79
C ILE A 101 -46.63 -13.31 -8.41
N GLY A 102 -46.29 -14.08 -7.36
CA GLY A 102 -47.12 -15.17 -6.86
C GLY A 102 -48.50 -14.68 -6.40
N GLY A 103 -48.56 -13.55 -5.70
CA GLY A 103 -49.82 -12.94 -5.26
C GLY A 103 -50.78 -12.58 -6.40
N LEU A 104 -50.25 -12.19 -7.58
CA LEU A 104 -51.06 -11.90 -8.78
C LEU A 104 -51.59 -13.16 -9.47
N MET A 105 -50.90 -14.30 -9.29
CA MET A 105 -51.26 -15.58 -9.92
C MET A 105 -52.27 -16.40 -9.10
N VAL A 106 -52.51 -16.06 -7.83
CA VAL A 106 -53.48 -16.75 -6.97
C VAL A 106 -54.90 -16.36 -7.35
N GLU A 107 -55.73 -17.36 -7.65
CA GLU A 107 -57.15 -17.19 -7.97
C GLU A 107 -57.93 -16.66 -6.75
N SER A 108 -58.73 -15.62 -6.94
CA SER A 108 -59.31 -14.79 -5.85
C SER A 108 -60.84 -14.85 -5.75
N ASP A 109 -61.41 -15.83 -6.44
CA ASP A 109 -62.82 -16.21 -6.46
C ASP A 109 -63.30 -16.80 -5.12
N SER A 110 -62.41 -17.44 -4.36
CA SER A 110 -62.66 -17.88 -2.99
C SER A 110 -62.11 -16.92 -1.92
N ASN A 111 -62.74 -16.91 -0.74
CA ASN A 111 -62.27 -16.12 0.41
C ASN A 111 -60.83 -16.49 0.82
N THR A 112 -60.47 -17.77 0.72
CA THR A 112 -59.12 -18.26 1.03
C THR A 112 -58.09 -17.76 0.00
N GLY A 113 -58.42 -17.81 -1.28
CA GLY A 113 -57.55 -17.33 -2.36
C GLY A 113 -57.29 -15.82 -2.28
N ARG A 114 -58.34 -15.03 -1.98
CA ARG A 114 -58.21 -13.58 -1.77
C ARG A 114 -57.33 -13.23 -0.58
N TYR A 115 -57.45 -13.95 0.54
CA TYR A 115 -56.59 -13.75 1.71
C TYR A 115 -55.13 -14.12 1.40
N ALA A 116 -54.89 -15.23 0.72
CA ALA A 116 -53.55 -15.68 0.32
C ALA A 116 -52.88 -14.70 -0.66
N SER A 117 -53.61 -14.20 -1.66
CA SER A 117 -53.12 -13.17 -2.59
C SER A 117 -52.69 -11.90 -1.84
N ARG A 118 -53.52 -11.41 -0.90
CA ARG A 118 -53.22 -10.21 -0.11
C ARG A 118 -52.01 -10.39 0.81
N SER A 119 -51.88 -11.56 1.46
CA SER A 119 -50.75 -11.82 2.37
C SER A 119 -49.42 -11.93 1.61
N LEU A 120 -49.41 -12.58 0.44
CA LEU A 120 -48.24 -12.66 -0.44
C LEU A 120 -47.81 -11.27 -0.92
N MET A 121 -48.75 -10.44 -1.36
CA MET A 121 -48.43 -9.07 -1.78
C MET A 121 -47.87 -8.22 -0.64
N MET A 122 -48.50 -8.26 0.54
CA MET A 122 -48.02 -7.52 1.73
C MET A 122 -46.63 -7.99 2.16
N GLY A 123 -46.42 -9.30 2.24
CA GLY A 123 -45.11 -9.88 2.54
C GLY A 123 -44.07 -9.52 1.48
N GLY A 124 -44.49 -9.46 0.21
CA GLY A 124 -43.66 -9.05 -0.91
C GLY A 124 -43.17 -7.61 -0.79
N VAL A 125 -44.10 -6.67 -0.55
CA VAL A 125 -43.77 -5.24 -0.33
C VAL A 125 -42.84 -5.08 0.88
N GLN A 126 -43.14 -5.76 2.00
CA GLN A 126 -42.31 -5.68 3.20
C GLN A 126 -40.90 -6.24 2.95
N ALA A 127 -40.76 -7.34 2.23
CA ALA A 127 -39.47 -7.90 1.86
C ALA A 127 -38.66 -6.92 0.99
N VAL A 128 -39.29 -6.24 0.03
CA VAL A 128 -38.64 -5.19 -0.76
C VAL A 128 -38.23 -4.00 0.10
N GLN A 129 -39.10 -3.47 0.96
CA GLN A 129 -38.75 -2.34 1.85
C GLN A 129 -37.57 -2.67 2.76
N THR A 130 -37.60 -3.84 3.40
CA THR A 130 -36.51 -4.28 4.27
C THR A 130 -35.23 -4.58 3.50
N SER A 131 -35.29 -4.85 2.19
CA SER A 131 -34.09 -4.96 1.35
C SER A 131 -33.39 -3.61 1.17
N PHE A 132 -34.16 -2.53 0.95
CA PHE A 132 -33.60 -1.17 0.84
C PHE A 132 -32.95 -0.71 2.14
N ALA A 133 -33.60 -0.95 3.28
CA ALA A 133 -33.03 -0.64 4.59
C ALA A 133 -31.68 -1.35 4.79
N LYS A 134 -31.60 -2.65 4.47
CA LYS A 134 -30.33 -3.41 4.56
C LYS A 134 -29.27 -2.93 3.58
N ALA A 135 -29.66 -2.53 2.37
CA ALA A 135 -28.71 -1.99 1.39
C ALA A 135 -28.15 -0.62 1.84
N ALA A 136 -28.99 0.22 2.44
CA ALA A 136 -28.57 1.49 3.03
C ALA A 136 -27.61 1.27 4.21
N GLU A 137 -27.93 0.32 5.10
CA GLU A 137 -27.06 -0.08 6.20
C GLU A 137 -25.71 -0.61 5.69
N ALA A 138 -25.69 -1.45 4.65
CA ALA A 138 -24.44 -1.89 4.04
C ALA A 138 -23.58 -0.72 3.56
N LYS A 139 -24.20 0.32 2.96
CA LYS A 139 -23.47 1.51 2.50
C LYS A 139 -22.77 2.24 3.64
N ILE A 140 -23.35 2.25 4.85
CA ILE A 140 -22.71 2.85 6.03
C ILE A 140 -21.38 2.14 6.32
N TYR A 141 -21.38 0.81 6.39
CA TYR A 141 -20.16 0.03 6.63
C TYR A 141 -19.11 0.26 5.53
N ARG A 142 -19.53 0.35 4.26
CA ARG A 142 -18.62 0.72 3.17
C ARG A 142 -17.96 2.08 3.41
N ASN A 143 -18.76 3.09 3.72
CA ASN A 143 -18.25 4.44 3.97
C ASN A 143 -17.30 4.47 5.18
N THR A 144 -17.63 3.75 6.27
CA THR A 144 -16.75 3.64 7.44
C THR A 144 -15.39 3.02 7.10
N MET A 145 -15.34 2.05 6.17
CA MET A 145 -14.08 1.50 5.67
C MET A 145 -13.27 2.52 4.87
N GLU A 146 -13.94 3.30 4.01
CA GLU A 146 -13.33 4.38 3.22
C GLU A 146 -12.79 5.51 4.13
N GLU A 147 -13.57 5.92 5.13
CA GLU A 147 -13.18 6.89 6.17
C GLU A 147 -11.97 6.38 6.96
N GLY A 148 -11.99 5.12 7.41
CA GLY A 148 -10.88 4.52 8.14
C GLY A 148 -9.59 4.48 7.31
N ALA A 149 -9.68 4.24 6.01
CA ALA A 149 -8.53 4.30 5.11
C ALA A 149 -7.99 5.74 4.96
N SER A 150 -8.88 6.73 4.87
CA SER A 150 -8.48 8.15 4.82
C SER A 150 -7.76 8.60 6.09
N VAL A 151 -8.21 8.16 7.26
CA VAL A 151 -7.57 8.48 8.54
C VAL A 151 -6.18 7.84 8.62
N LEU A 152 -6.05 6.56 8.25
CA LEU A 152 -4.76 5.88 8.20
C LEU A 152 -3.78 6.59 7.25
N ASN A 153 -4.27 7.03 6.08
CA ASN A 153 -3.46 7.77 5.12
C ASN A 153 -3.00 9.13 5.68
N ALA A 154 -3.86 9.86 6.37
CA ALA A 154 -3.48 11.12 7.02
C ALA A 154 -2.43 10.93 8.13
N THR A 155 -2.48 9.81 8.87
CA THR A 155 -1.42 9.45 9.82
C THR A 155 -0.09 9.16 9.10
N ALA A 156 -0.13 8.48 7.96
CA ALA A 156 1.06 8.19 7.17
C ALA A 156 1.68 9.46 6.54
N GLU A 157 0.87 10.42 6.10
CA GLU A 157 1.32 11.70 5.52
C GLU A 157 2.03 12.62 6.54
N GLY A 158 1.81 12.44 7.84
CA GLY A 158 2.46 13.21 8.91
C GLY A 158 3.93 12.87 9.16
N LEU A 159 4.42 11.76 8.60
CA LEU A 159 5.80 11.29 8.73
C LEU A 159 6.73 12.07 7.78
N VAL A 160 7.21 13.24 8.24
CA VAL A 160 8.21 14.06 7.52
C VAL A 160 9.62 13.63 7.91
N ILE A 161 10.52 13.51 6.94
CA ILE A 161 11.94 13.19 7.16
C ILE A 161 12.78 14.48 7.08
N GLU A 162 13.66 14.70 8.06
CA GLU A 162 14.78 15.65 7.97
C GLU A 162 16.09 14.87 7.83
N VAL A 163 16.86 15.15 6.78
CA VAL A 163 18.22 14.61 6.61
C VAL A 163 19.20 15.77 6.82
N GLU A 164 20.23 15.58 7.66
CA GLU A 164 21.19 16.62 8.03
C GLU A 164 21.76 17.35 6.79
N GLY A 165 21.42 18.64 6.65
CA GLY A 165 21.95 19.54 5.62
C GLY A 165 21.03 19.82 4.42
N GLN A 166 19.97 19.05 4.19
CA GLN A 166 18.94 19.36 3.19
C GLN A 166 17.54 18.98 3.69
N THR A 167 16.72 19.98 3.99
CA THR A 167 15.30 19.78 4.33
C THR A 167 14.52 19.47 3.05
N LEU A 168 14.40 18.19 2.69
CA LEU A 168 13.56 17.78 1.57
C LEU A 168 12.29 17.12 2.12
N ARG A 169 11.20 17.86 2.06
CA ARG A 169 9.89 17.43 2.52
C ARG A 169 9.34 16.38 1.56
N LEU A 170 9.65 15.11 1.82
CA LEU A 170 9.06 13.98 1.11
C LEU A 170 7.60 13.84 1.56
N SER A 171 6.68 14.42 0.80
CA SER A 171 5.23 14.35 1.05
C SER A 171 4.55 13.59 -0.07
N GLY A 172 3.63 12.69 0.26
CA GLY A 172 2.88 11.88 -0.72
C GLY A 172 2.67 10.44 -0.28
N ASN A 173 2.11 9.62 -1.17
CA ASN A 173 1.98 8.18 -0.96
C ASN A 173 3.35 7.46 -1.02
N ALA A 174 3.44 6.22 -0.57
CA ALA A 174 4.70 5.47 -0.49
C ALA A 174 5.49 5.41 -1.82
N GLN A 175 4.80 5.38 -2.97
CA GLN A 175 5.40 5.39 -4.31
C GLN A 175 6.10 6.73 -4.60
N GLU A 176 5.48 7.84 -4.20
CA GLU A 176 5.99 9.19 -4.36
C GLU A 176 7.19 9.43 -3.45
N MET A 177 7.12 8.96 -2.20
CA MET A 177 8.24 9.02 -1.25
C MET A 177 9.45 8.23 -1.76
N PHE A 178 9.25 7.01 -2.27
CA PHE A 178 10.33 6.20 -2.85
C PHE A 178 10.95 6.87 -4.10
N SER A 179 10.13 7.53 -4.91
CA SER A 179 10.61 8.23 -6.11
C SER A 179 11.40 9.49 -5.76
N GLY A 180 10.92 10.30 -4.81
CA GLY A 180 11.64 11.47 -4.30
C GLY A 180 12.96 11.09 -3.64
N TRP A 181 12.98 9.97 -2.92
CA TRP A 181 14.19 9.41 -2.31
C TRP A 181 15.23 8.97 -3.35
N LYS A 182 14.82 8.23 -4.40
CA LYS A 182 15.72 7.86 -5.51
C LYS A 182 16.33 9.07 -6.20
N GLN A 183 15.54 10.14 -6.37
CA GLN A 183 16.02 11.39 -6.96
C GLN A 183 17.05 12.09 -6.06
N LEU A 184 16.81 12.15 -4.74
CA LEU A 184 17.77 12.69 -3.78
C LEU A 184 19.09 11.92 -3.81
N LEU A 185 19.05 10.59 -3.81
CA LEU A 185 20.26 9.76 -3.89
C LEU A 185 21.05 9.99 -5.17
N ALA A 186 20.36 10.07 -6.31
CA ALA A 186 21.00 10.37 -7.58
C ALA A 186 21.65 11.76 -7.57
N GLN A 187 20.98 12.75 -6.98
CA GLN A 187 21.50 14.10 -6.84
C GLN A 187 22.77 14.13 -5.97
N ILE A 188 22.72 13.60 -4.74
CA ILE A 188 23.88 13.54 -3.83
C ILE A 188 25.06 12.83 -4.50
N TYR A 189 24.80 11.69 -5.15
CA TYR A 189 25.85 10.95 -5.85
C TYR A 189 26.49 11.79 -6.96
N SER A 190 25.67 12.47 -7.78
CA SER A 190 26.17 13.29 -8.88
C SER A 190 26.95 14.53 -8.41
N GLU A 191 26.50 15.18 -7.34
CA GLU A 191 27.15 16.36 -6.75
C GLU A 191 28.50 16.01 -6.14
N GLU A 192 28.64 14.84 -5.52
CA GLU A 192 29.86 14.47 -4.78
C GLU A 192 30.89 13.69 -5.62
N THR A 193 30.45 12.88 -6.57
CA THR A 193 31.37 12.07 -7.41
C THR A 193 31.73 12.77 -8.73
N GLY A 194 30.94 13.76 -9.15
CA GLY A 194 31.03 14.36 -10.48
C GLY A 194 30.62 13.39 -11.61
N LEU A 195 30.10 12.22 -11.28
CA LEU A 195 29.60 11.22 -12.23
C LEU A 195 28.08 11.39 -12.35
N ASP A 196 27.63 11.69 -13.56
CA ASP A 196 26.21 11.84 -13.85
C ASP A 196 25.57 10.45 -13.99
N ILE A 197 24.78 10.02 -13.01
CA ILE A 197 23.99 8.79 -13.14
C ILE A 197 22.80 9.11 -14.04
N PRO A 198 22.61 8.41 -15.17
CA PRO A 198 21.42 8.59 -16.00
C PRO A 198 20.16 8.39 -15.15
N LYS A 199 19.28 9.40 -15.11
CA LYS A 199 17.99 9.28 -14.43
C LYS A 199 17.28 8.03 -14.93
N ALA A 200 17.06 7.07 -14.03
CA ALA A 200 16.28 5.87 -14.35
C ALA A 200 14.88 6.32 -14.81
N SER A 201 14.56 6.03 -16.07
CA SER A 201 13.26 6.30 -16.66
C SER A 201 12.17 5.61 -15.84
N SER A 202 11.22 6.41 -15.35
CA SER A 202 9.98 5.92 -14.78
C SER A 202 9.14 5.30 -15.88
N GLU A 203 9.13 3.99 -15.96
CA GLU A 203 8.00 3.22 -16.51
C GLU A 203 7.17 2.65 -15.35
#